data_AF-A0A2D5A764-F1
#
_entry.id   AF-A0A2D5A764-F1
#
_cell.length_a   1.000
_cell.length_b   1.000
_cell.length_c   1.000
_cell.angle_alpha   90.00
_cell.angle_beta   90.00
_cell.angle_gamma   90.00
#
_symmetry.space_group_name_H-M   'P 1'
#
loop_
_entity.id
_entity.type
_entity.pdbx_description
1 polymer ?
#
loop_
_entity_poly.entity_id
_entity_poly.type
_entity_poly.pdbx_seq_one_letter_code
_entity_poly.pdbx_strand_id
1 'polypeptide(L)'
;MKAMNMNRLRSFRVATSLLAFCLLALFSPATADAQKDGTTHYVKLGGSIQNAIDDANDGDTIQLAAGQYDITTTIDPGGKEVTILGTVDGNGDPTSILDGGGAFRVLICQSGETSTTIFENLMIQNGLASGTFPGNSGGGMYNYSSSPTLTNCTFTSNSADVGGGMYNTFGGSPTLTDCTFTSNSADYYGGGIFNDSADGVGGGISNSSSNPTLTNCTFTNNSADDYGGGMYNTASSSPTLTECTF
;
A
#
# COMPACT_ATOMS: atom_id res chain seq x y z
N MET A 1 25.69 -57.09 58.95
CA MET A 1 26.81 -56.91 58.02
C MET A 1 26.41 -55.81 57.02
N LYS A 2 27.12 -54.67 57.00
CA LYS A 2 27.00 -53.45 56.14
C LYS A 2 25.67 -52.64 56.25
N ALA A 3 25.60 -51.43 56.81
CA ALA A 3 26.25 -50.12 56.59
C ALA A 3 25.59 -49.23 55.49
N MET A 4 25.06 -48.08 55.94
CA MET A 4 24.96 -46.71 55.35
C MET A 4 24.76 -46.50 53.83
N ASN A 5 23.83 -45.61 53.44
CA ASN A 5 24.20 -44.24 53.02
C ASN A 5 23.01 -43.25 52.88
N MET A 6 23.31 -41.98 53.13
CA MET A 6 22.45 -40.79 53.11
C MET A 6 22.31 -40.16 51.71
N ASN A 7 21.27 -39.32 51.57
CA ASN A 7 21.15 -38.12 50.73
C ASN A 7 21.24 -38.22 49.20
N ARG A 8 20.15 -37.77 48.53
CA ARG A 8 20.21 -36.67 47.55
C ARG A 8 18.83 -36.04 47.31
N LEU A 9 18.68 -34.80 47.78
CA LEU A 9 17.71 -33.82 47.26
C LEU A 9 18.00 -33.57 45.77
N ARG A 10 16.97 -33.58 44.93
CA ARG A 10 16.85 -32.83 43.66
C ARG A 10 15.37 -32.45 43.52
N SER A 11 14.99 -31.24 43.91
CA SER A 11 14.97 -30.01 43.11
C SER A 11 13.60 -29.74 42.49
N PHE A 12 12.91 -28.75 43.07
CA PHE A 12 11.97 -27.81 42.46
C PHE A 12 11.68 -27.96 40.96
N ARG A 13 10.39 -28.04 40.60
CA ARG A 13 9.69 -26.96 39.89
C ARG A 13 8.18 -27.21 39.95
N VAL A 14 7.48 -26.25 40.55
CA VAL A 14 6.03 -26.06 40.46
C VAL A 14 5.70 -25.89 38.98
N ALA A 15 4.88 -26.76 38.42
CA ALA A 15 4.24 -26.51 37.13
C ALA A 15 3.14 -25.47 37.38
N THR A 16 3.50 -24.19 37.30
CA THR A 16 2.54 -23.09 37.26
C THR A 16 1.76 -23.19 35.95
N SER A 17 0.46 -23.39 36.10
CA SER A 17 -0.56 -23.28 35.07
C SER A 17 -0.41 -22.00 34.24
N LEU A 18 -0.28 -22.13 32.92
CA LEU A 18 -0.77 -21.10 32.01
C LEU A 18 -2.22 -21.47 31.66
N LEU A 19 -3.15 -21.05 32.51
CA LEU A 19 -4.49 -20.73 32.01
C LEU A 19 -4.30 -19.52 31.09
N ALA A 20 -4.52 -19.71 29.79
CA ALA A 20 -4.65 -18.60 28.87
C ALA A 20 -5.78 -17.70 29.36
N PHE A 21 -5.43 -16.50 29.80
CA PHE A 21 -6.39 -15.44 30.12
C PHE A 21 -7.10 -15.06 28.82
N CYS A 22 -8.25 -15.68 28.56
CA CYS A 22 -9.20 -15.19 27.59
C CYS A 22 -9.87 -13.96 28.24
N LEU A 23 -9.19 -12.81 28.15
CA LEU A 23 -9.75 -11.54 28.57
C LEU A 23 -10.81 -11.14 27.53
N LEU A 24 -12.05 -11.56 27.77
CA LEU A 24 -13.21 -10.89 27.19
C LEU A 24 -13.23 -9.47 27.76
N ALA A 25 -12.59 -8.54 27.05
CA ALA A 25 -12.79 -7.13 27.29
C ALA A 25 -14.22 -6.78 26.86
N LEU A 26 -15.08 -6.59 27.85
CA LEU A 26 -16.36 -5.89 27.69
C LEU A 26 -16.04 -4.45 27.28
N PHE A 27 -16.04 -4.16 25.98
CA PHE A 27 -15.92 -2.79 25.48
C PHE A 27 -17.31 -2.15 25.41
N SER A 28 -17.45 -1.05 26.14
CA SER A 28 -18.52 -0.05 25.94
C SER A 28 -18.52 0.46 24.50
N PRO A 29 -19.68 0.80 23.91
CA PRO A 29 -19.74 1.33 22.56
C PRO A 29 -19.27 2.79 22.59
N ALA A 30 -17.96 2.98 22.44
CA ALA A 30 -17.36 4.29 22.22
C ALA A 30 -16.70 4.28 20.84
N THR A 31 -16.99 5.33 20.09
CA THR A 31 -16.56 5.66 18.73
C THR A 31 -15.04 5.83 18.62
N ALA A 32 -14.27 4.75 18.72
CA ALA A 32 -12.82 4.75 18.51
C ALA A 32 -12.47 3.92 17.28
N ASP A 33 -11.96 4.62 16.27
CA ASP A 33 -11.72 4.11 14.92
C ASP A 33 -10.35 3.43 14.74
N ALA A 34 -9.48 3.50 15.75
CA ALA A 34 -8.29 2.67 15.82
C ALA A 34 -7.95 2.37 17.28
N GLN A 35 -7.62 1.12 17.59
CA GLN A 35 -6.96 0.81 18.87
C GLN A 35 -5.48 1.16 18.69
N LYS A 36 -4.92 2.05 19.50
CA LYS A 36 -3.48 2.39 19.45
C LYS A 36 -2.70 1.63 20.53
N ASP A 37 -1.56 1.06 20.18
CA ASP A 37 -0.55 0.51 21.10
C ASP A 37 0.84 1.02 20.71
N GLY A 38 1.43 1.88 21.55
CA GLY A 38 2.70 2.54 21.23
C GLY A 38 2.65 3.30 19.91
N THR A 39 3.37 2.80 18.91
CA THR A 39 3.48 3.37 17.56
C THR A 39 2.55 2.72 16.53
N THR A 40 1.68 1.78 16.94
CA THR A 40 0.79 1.07 16.02
C THR A 40 -0.67 1.46 16.22
N HIS A 41 -1.35 1.79 15.14
CA HIS A 41 -2.79 2.05 15.07
C HIS A 41 -3.47 0.88 14.36
N TYR A 42 -4.31 0.13 15.08
CA TYR A 42 -5.04 -1.01 14.54
C TYR A 42 -6.40 -0.57 14.00
N VAL A 43 -6.59 -0.70 12.69
CA VAL A 43 -7.84 -0.35 11.99
C VAL A 43 -8.63 -1.63 11.70
N LYS A 44 -9.78 -1.80 12.35
CA LYS A 44 -10.71 -2.92 12.08
C LYS A 44 -11.51 -2.67 10.80
N LEU A 45 -12.19 -3.71 10.29
CA LEU A 45 -13.13 -3.55 9.18
C LEU A 45 -14.24 -2.55 9.52
N GLY A 46 -14.57 -1.70 8.54
CA GLY A 46 -15.49 -0.57 8.71
C GLY A 46 -14.89 0.61 9.46
N GLY A 47 -13.61 0.56 9.82
CA GLY A 47 -12.90 1.69 10.39
C GLY A 47 -12.22 2.59 9.34
N SER A 48 -11.95 3.84 9.70
CA SER A 48 -11.31 4.83 8.83
C SER A 48 -9.78 4.73 8.88
N ILE A 49 -9.20 4.39 7.74
CA ILE A 49 -7.75 4.40 7.52
C ILE A 49 -7.22 5.85 7.59
N GLN A 50 -7.95 6.81 7.01
CA GLN A 50 -7.52 8.21 7.01
C GLN A 50 -7.47 8.79 8.43
N ASN A 51 -8.44 8.49 9.29
CA ASN A 51 -8.40 8.96 10.69
C ASN A 51 -7.16 8.42 11.42
N ALA A 52 -6.81 7.16 11.19
CA ALA A 52 -5.61 6.56 11.77
C ALA A 52 -4.32 7.22 11.25
N ILE A 53 -4.27 7.56 9.96
CA ILE A 53 -3.18 8.36 9.36
C ILE A 53 -3.12 9.74 10.00
N ASP A 54 -4.25 10.43 10.15
CA ASP A 54 -4.32 11.79 10.69
C ASP A 54 -3.82 11.83 12.15
N ASP A 55 -4.14 10.80 12.94
CA ASP A 55 -3.71 10.64 14.34
C ASP A 55 -2.27 10.10 14.49
N ALA A 56 -1.66 9.60 13.42
CA ALA A 56 -0.32 9.03 13.44
C ALA A 56 0.79 10.09 13.45
N ASN A 57 1.88 9.77 14.15
CA ASN A 57 3.16 10.49 14.02
C ASN A 57 4.03 9.82 12.96
N ASP A 58 5.06 10.53 12.48
CA ASP A 58 6.11 9.94 11.67
C ASP A 58 6.74 8.73 12.39
N GLY A 59 6.90 7.64 11.65
CA GLY A 59 7.36 6.33 12.13
C GLY A 59 6.25 5.41 12.66
N ASP A 60 5.00 5.88 12.77
CA ASP A 60 3.88 5.03 13.20
C ASP A 60 3.45 4.04 12.10
N THR A 61 2.86 2.92 12.52
CA THR A 61 2.26 1.90 11.63
C THR A 61 0.74 1.94 11.73
N ILE A 62 0.07 1.93 10.58
CA ILE A 62 -1.38 1.76 10.42
C ILE A 62 -1.62 0.29 10.03
N GLN A 63 -1.93 -0.55 11.00
CA GLN A 63 -2.17 -1.99 10.78
C GLN A 63 -3.63 -2.24 10.46
N LEU A 64 -3.89 -2.76 9.26
CA LEU A 64 -5.22 -3.14 8.81
C LEU A 64 -5.51 -4.60 9.17
N ALA A 65 -6.77 -4.89 9.51
CA ALA A 65 -7.29 -6.25 9.56
C ALA A 65 -7.50 -6.82 8.14
N ALA A 66 -7.63 -8.15 8.03
CA ALA A 66 -8.02 -8.79 6.78
C ALA A 66 -9.48 -8.44 6.43
N GLY A 67 -9.74 -8.22 5.13
CA GLY A 67 -11.06 -7.91 4.57
C GLY A 67 -11.08 -6.60 3.80
N GLN A 68 -12.29 -6.23 3.37
CA GLN A 68 -12.52 -5.08 2.48
C GLN A 68 -12.83 -3.78 3.24
N TYR A 69 -12.15 -2.72 2.85
CA TYR A 69 -12.36 -1.34 3.24
C TYR A 69 -12.91 -0.57 2.04
N ASP A 70 -14.16 -0.13 2.14
CA ASP A 70 -14.80 0.67 1.10
C ASP A 70 -14.26 2.11 1.14
N ILE A 71 -13.56 2.51 0.08
CA ILE A 71 -12.94 3.83 -0.02
C ILE A 71 -13.95 4.81 -0.59
N THR A 72 -14.48 5.65 0.30
CA THR A 72 -15.42 6.73 -0.07
C THR A 72 -14.74 8.09 -0.23
N THR A 73 -13.47 8.17 0.15
CA THR A 73 -12.59 9.33 0.02
C THR A 73 -11.18 8.80 -0.19
N THR A 74 -10.45 9.33 -1.17
CA THR A 74 -9.08 8.91 -1.46
C THR A 74 -8.20 9.02 -0.21
N ILE A 75 -7.39 7.99 0.03
CA ILE A 75 -6.45 7.94 1.16
C ILE A 75 -5.21 8.74 0.80
N ASP A 76 -4.82 9.67 1.67
CA ASP A 76 -3.67 10.56 1.51
C ASP A 76 -2.79 10.47 2.78
N PRO A 77 -1.56 9.93 2.70
CA PRO A 77 -0.60 9.92 3.82
C PRO A 77 -0.22 11.32 4.32
N GLY A 78 -0.46 12.38 3.54
CA GLY A 78 -0.23 13.75 3.96
C GLY A 78 1.25 14.09 4.16
N GLY A 79 2.14 13.43 3.44
CA GLY A 79 3.59 13.60 3.56
C GLY A 79 4.20 12.93 4.80
N LYS A 80 3.43 12.15 5.56
CA LYS A 80 3.90 11.48 6.77
C LYS A 80 4.76 10.25 6.48
N GLU A 81 5.71 9.99 7.36
CA GLU A 81 6.55 8.78 7.36
C GLU A 81 5.81 7.61 8.02
N VAL A 82 4.66 7.20 7.47
CA VAL A 82 3.84 6.11 8.02
C VAL A 82 3.98 4.82 7.22
N THR A 83 3.78 3.69 7.90
CA THR A 83 3.62 2.38 7.25
C THR A 83 2.16 1.97 7.26
N ILE A 84 1.53 1.84 6.10
CA ILE A 84 0.17 1.29 5.96
C ILE A 84 0.32 -0.20 5.63
N LEU A 85 0.04 -1.03 6.64
CA LEU A 85 0.35 -2.46 6.64
C LEU A 85 -0.93 -3.29 6.63
N GLY A 86 -1.13 -4.05 5.56
CA GLY A 86 -2.17 -5.06 5.47
C GLY A 86 -1.76 -6.41 6.07
N THR A 87 -2.54 -7.42 5.72
CA THR A 87 -2.36 -8.82 6.12
C THR A 87 -2.19 -9.70 4.90
N VAL A 88 -1.68 -10.92 5.08
CA VAL A 88 -1.52 -11.91 4.01
C VAL A 88 -2.15 -13.24 4.37
N ASP A 89 -2.49 -14.03 3.36
CA ASP A 89 -2.95 -15.42 3.53
C ASP A 89 -1.78 -16.42 3.65
N GLY A 90 -2.09 -17.72 3.60
CA GLY A 90 -1.08 -18.78 3.70
C GLY A 90 -0.10 -18.88 2.52
N ASN A 91 -0.40 -18.23 1.40
CA ASN A 91 0.47 -18.15 0.22
C ASN A 91 1.28 -16.84 0.20
N GLY A 92 0.99 -15.91 1.10
CA GLY A 92 1.59 -14.58 1.11
C GLY A 92 0.79 -13.54 0.31
N ASP A 93 -0.39 -13.89 -0.20
CA ASP A 93 -1.21 -12.98 -0.98
C ASP A 93 -1.92 -11.97 -0.07
N PRO A 94 -1.96 -10.66 -0.41
CA PRO A 94 -2.64 -9.63 0.38
C PRO A 94 -4.13 -9.93 0.64
N THR A 95 -4.54 -9.81 1.90
CA THR A 95 -5.94 -10.00 2.33
C THR A 95 -6.61 -8.74 2.85
N SER A 96 -5.88 -7.62 2.96
CA SER A 96 -6.46 -6.30 3.27
C SER A 96 -6.73 -5.55 1.97
N ILE A 97 -8.01 -5.34 1.67
CA ILE A 97 -8.49 -4.84 0.38
C ILE A 97 -8.95 -3.40 0.54
N LEU A 98 -8.37 -2.49 -0.24
CA LEU A 98 -8.77 -1.11 -0.39
C LEU A 98 -9.58 -1.00 -1.69
N ASP A 99 -10.90 -0.88 -1.58
CA ASP A 99 -11.83 -0.93 -2.71
C ASP A 99 -12.39 0.46 -3.03
N GLY A 100 -12.02 1.01 -4.19
CA GLY A 100 -12.51 2.31 -4.69
C GLY A 100 -13.95 2.29 -5.21
N GLY A 101 -14.60 1.12 -5.27
CA GLY A 101 -16.01 0.96 -5.66
C GLY A 101 -16.35 1.38 -7.09
N GLY A 102 -15.35 1.55 -7.95
CA GLY A 102 -15.49 2.10 -9.29
C GLY A 102 -15.86 3.59 -9.29
N ALA A 103 -15.63 4.31 -8.19
CA ALA A 103 -16.04 5.70 -8.04
C ALA A 103 -14.93 6.62 -7.52
N PHE A 104 -13.96 6.06 -6.80
CA PHE A 104 -12.89 6.84 -6.17
C PHE A 104 -11.53 6.32 -6.56
N ARG A 105 -10.58 7.24 -6.71
CA ARG A 105 -9.16 6.91 -6.64
C ARG A 105 -8.87 6.34 -5.26
N VAL A 106 -8.14 5.24 -5.19
CA VAL A 106 -7.89 4.57 -3.91
C VAL A 106 -6.84 5.33 -3.08
N LEU A 107 -5.66 5.58 -3.65
CA LEU A 107 -4.51 6.18 -2.97
C LEU A 107 -3.99 7.42 -3.71
N ILE A 108 -3.49 8.41 -2.96
CA ILE A 108 -2.75 9.55 -3.50
C ILE A 108 -1.54 9.88 -2.62
N CYS A 109 -0.41 10.17 -3.26
CA CYS A 109 0.76 10.76 -2.62
C CYS A 109 1.09 12.05 -3.38
N GLN A 110 0.89 13.18 -2.72
CA GLN A 110 0.97 14.51 -3.32
C GLN A 110 1.58 15.57 -2.40
N SER A 111 2.02 15.16 -1.22
CA SER A 111 2.49 16.06 -0.16
C SER A 111 4.00 15.89 0.11
N GLY A 112 4.72 15.28 -0.84
CA GLY A 112 6.16 15.06 -0.76
C GLY A 112 6.53 13.78 -0.03
N GLU A 113 5.66 12.77 -0.07
CA GLU A 113 5.93 11.44 0.48
C GLU A 113 7.25 10.91 -0.10
N THR A 114 8.09 10.36 0.78
CA THR A 114 9.40 9.80 0.41
C THR A 114 9.36 8.28 0.53
N SER A 115 10.51 7.62 0.36
CA SER A 115 10.62 6.17 0.54
C SER A 115 10.26 5.69 1.96
N THR A 116 10.14 6.60 2.94
CA THR A 116 9.71 6.32 4.32
C THR A 116 8.18 6.26 4.48
N THR A 117 7.41 6.70 3.49
CA THR A 117 5.99 6.39 3.40
C THR A 117 5.84 5.02 2.72
N ILE A 118 5.38 4.04 3.48
CA ILE A 118 5.40 2.63 3.08
C ILE A 118 3.97 2.07 2.97
N PHE A 119 3.71 1.35 1.89
CA PHE A 119 2.51 0.55 1.68
C PHE A 119 2.90 -0.92 1.55
N GLU A 120 2.36 -1.79 2.39
CA GLU A 120 2.77 -3.19 2.43
C GLU A 120 1.59 -4.14 2.59
N ASN A 121 1.57 -5.23 1.81
CA ASN A 121 0.57 -6.29 1.87
C ASN A 121 -0.86 -5.79 1.61
N LEU A 122 -1.05 -4.99 0.56
CA LEU A 122 -2.35 -4.39 0.22
C LEU A 122 -2.87 -4.85 -1.13
N MET A 123 -4.18 -5.10 -1.21
CA MET A 123 -4.89 -5.19 -2.48
C MET A 123 -5.58 -3.85 -2.75
N ILE A 124 -5.21 -3.18 -3.83
CA ILE A 124 -5.76 -1.91 -4.29
C ILE A 124 -6.65 -2.19 -5.50
N GLN A 125 -7.96 -2.03 -5.35
CA GLN A 125 -8.89 -2.48 -6.39
C GLN A 125 -10.03 -1.51 -6.70
N ASN A 126 -10.58 -1.70 -7.91
CA ASN A 126 -11.75 -1.00 -8.43
C ASN A 126 -11.65 0.53 -8.25
N GLY A 127 -10.44 1.09 -8.28
CA GLY A 127 -10.23 2.52 -8.27
C GLY A 127 -10.68 3.14 -9.58
N LEU A 128 -11.29 4.32 -9.52
CA LEU A 128 -11.66 5.11 -10.71
C LEU A 128 -11.13 6.54 -10.60
N ALA A 129 -10.39 6.97 -11.62
CA ALA A 129 -9.99 8.37 -11.79
C ALA A 129 -10.43 8.87 -13.18
N SER A 130 -11.37 9.82 -13.25
CA SER A 130 -11.90 10.35 -14.50
C SER A 130 -12.08 11.88 -14.45
N GLY A 131 -12.33 12.52 -15.59
CA GLY A 131 -12.62 13.96 -15.68
C GLY A 131 -11.44 14.80 -16.14
N THR A 132 -11.11 15.88 -15.44
CA THR A 132 -10.02 16.80 -15.85
C THR A 132 -8.77 16.57 -15.02
N PHE A 133 -7.60 16.63 -15.66
CA PHE A 133 -6.30 16.57 -15.00
C PHE A 133 -6.23 17.54 -13.79
N PRO A 134 -5.71 17.09 -12.63
CA PRO A 134 -5.13 15.78 -12.33
C PRO A 134 -6.15 14.72 -11.83
N GLY A 135 -7.45 15.02 -11.85
CA GLY A 135 -8.51 14.13 -11.35
C GLY A 135 -8.68 12.83 -12.13
N ASN A 136 -8.24 12.80 -13.38
CA ASN A 136 -8.39 11.67 -14.30
C ASN A 136 -7.21 10.69 -14.34
N SER A 137 -6.30 10.75 -13.37
CA SER A 137 -5.05 9.99 -13.42
C SER A 137 -4.87 9.04 -12.24
N GLY A 138 -4.32 7.85 -12.44
CA GLY A 138 -3.96 6.96 -11.33
C GLY A 138 -5.19 6.38 -10.62
N GLY A 139 -5.92 5.46 -11.26
CA GLY A 139 -7.16 4.89 -10.69
C GLY A 139 -6.92 4.21 -9.34
N GLY A 140 -5.89 3.37 -9.27
CA GLY A 140 -5.43 2.79 -8.01
C GLY A 140 -4.60 3.78 -7.18
N MET A 141 -3.51 4.30 -7.74
CA MET A 141 -2.62 5.25 -7.05
C MET A 141 -2.15 6.38 -7.96
N TYR A 142 -2.07 7.59 -7.40
CA TYR A 142 -1.41 8.73 -8.04
C TYR A 142 -0.24 9.25 -7.21
N ASN A 143 0.95 9.28 -7.80
CA ASN A 143 2.16 9.85 -7.21
C ASN A 143 2.54 11.15 -7.93
N TYR A 144 2.31 12.28 -7.26
CA TYR A 144 2.69 13.60 -7.72
C TYR A 144 3.90 14.09 -6.94
N SER A 145 5.06 14.22 -7.60
CA SER A 145 6.30 14.68 -6.96
C SER A 145 6.65 13.93 -5.66
N SER A 146 6.24 12.65 -5.59
CA SER A 146 6.28 11.82 -4.38
C SER A 146 6.76 10.42 -4.73
N SER A 147 7.55 9.80 -3.84
CA SER A 147 8.28 8.56 -4.11
C SER A 147 8.13 7.54 -2.99
N PRO A 148 6.90 7.05 -2.70
CA PRO A 148 6.65 6.06 -1.67
C PRO A 148 7.27 4.69 -2.00
N THR A 149 7.36 3.84 -0.99
CA THR A 149 7.77 2.43 -1.13
C THR A 149 6.55 1.52 -1.07
N LEU A 150 6.45 0.58 -2.01
CA LEU A 150 5.40 -0.44 -2.06
C LEU A 150 6.00 -1.84 -2.08
N THR A 151 5.51 -2.71 -1.20
CA THR A 151 5.96 -4.10 -1.10
C THR A 151 4.77 -5.04 -1.04
N ASN A 152 4.78 -6.08 -1.88
CA ASN A 152 3.72 -7.08 -1.93
C ASN A 152 2.32 -6.46 -2.06
N CYS A 153 2.18 -5.53 -3.01
CA CYS A 153 0.91 -4.86 -3.29
C CYS A 153 0.33 -5.35 -4.62
N THR A 154 -0.98 -5.59 -4.65
CA THR A 154 -1.72 -5.97 -5.85
C THR A 154 -2.64 -4.84 -6.29
N PHE A 155 -2.40 -4.29 -7.48
CA PHE A 155 -3.30 -3.36 -8.16
C PHE A 155 -4.18 -4.13 -9.12
N THR A 156 -5.49 -4.21 -8.87
CA THR A 156 -6.41 -4.97 -9.72
C THR A 156 -7.66 -4.19 -10.12
N SER A 157 -8.05 -4.30 -11.39
CA SER A 157 -9.32 -3.75 -11.88
C SER A 157 -9.47 -2.24 -11.65
N ASN A 158 -8.36 -1.50 -11.58
CA ASN A 158 -8.39 -0.04 -11.48
C ASN A 158 -8.46 0.58 -12.87
N SER A 159 -9.19 1.69 -13.00
CA SER A 159 -9.41 2.38 -14.27
C SER A 159 -9.13 3.87 -14.15
N ALA A 160 -8.53 4.45 -15.19
CA ALA A 160 -8.36 5.89 -15.30
C ALA A 160 -8.32 6.34 -16.76
N ASP A 161 -8.29 7.65 -17.02
CA ASP A 161 -7.92 8.12 -18.36
C ASP A 161 -6.44 7.80 -18.63
N VAL A 162 -5.59 7.96 -17.61
CA VAL A 162 -4.15 7.66 -17.68
C VAL A 162 -3.64 6.99 -16.39
N GLY A 163 -2.82 5.96 -16.53
CA GLY A 163 -2.30 5.20 -15.38
C GLY A 163 -3.40 4.45 -14.65
N GLY A 164 -4.00 3.43 -15.26
CA GLY A 164 -5.13 2.71 -14.68
C GLY A 164 -4.85 2.19 -13.27
N GLY A 165 -3.76 1.42 -13.12
CA GLY A 165 -3.25 0.98 -11.83
C GLY A 165 -2.56 2.10 -11.07
N MET A 166 -1.54 2.72 -11.68
CA MET A 166 -0.75 3.78 -11.07
C MET A 166 -0.30 4.84 -12.08
N TYR A 167 -0.28 6.10 -11.66
CA TYR A 167 0.30 7.19 -12.42
C TYR A 167 1.38 7.92 -11.61
N ASN A 168 2.56 8.09 -12.21
CA ASN A 168 3.70 8.77 -11.64
C ASN A 168 4.08 9.98 -12.51
N THR A 169 4.20 11.15 -11.91
CA THR A 169 4.46 12.40 -12.64
C THR A 169 5.22 13.42 -11.80
N PHE A 170 5.74 14.46 -12.44
CA PHE A 170 6.49 15.56 -11.81
C PHE A 170 7.63 15.05 -10.89
N GLY A 171 8.32 14.00 -11.32
CA GLY A 171 9.44 13.41 -10.59
C GLY A 171 9.03 12.36 -9.55
N GLY A 172 7.73 12.04 -9.45
CA GLY A 172 7.27 10.93 -8.63
C GLY A 172 7.91 9.62 -9.07
N SER A 173 8.67 8.97 -8.18
CA SER A 173 9.50 7.82 -8.52
C SER A 173 9.39 6.74 -7.45
N PRO A 174 8.21 6.11 -7.30
CA PRO A 174 8.02 5.09 -6.27
C PRO A 174 8.95 3.89 -6.47
N THR A 175 9.24 3.20 -5.37
CA THR A 175 9.96 1.92 -5.39
C THR A 175 8.98 0.79 -5.13
N LEU A 176 8.92 -0.19 -6.03
CA LEU A 176 7.99 -1.32 -5.97
C LEU A 176 8.77 -2.63 -5.93
N THR A 177 8.43 -3.48 -4.96
CA THR A 177 8.97 -4.84 -4.82
C THR A 177 7.82 -5.82 -4.70
N ASP A 178 7.89 -6.94 -5.43
CA ASP A 178 6.90 -8.02 -5.38
C ASP A 178 5.46 -7.53 -5.65
N CYS A 179 5.31 -6.52 -6.51
CA CYS A 179 4.00 -5.93 -6.81
C CYS A 179 3.37 -6.54 -8.07
N THR A 180 2.05 -6.72 -8.03
CA THR A 180 1.29 -7.24 -9.17
C THR A 180 0.31 -6.18 -9.69
N PHE A 181 0.31 -5.95 -11.00
CA PHE A 181 -0.66 -5.13 -11.71
C PHE A 181 -1.46 -6.04 -12.62
N THR A 182 -2.74 -6.24 -12.32
CA THR A 182 -3.59 -7.12 -13.13
C THR A 182 -4.90 -6.46 -13.53
N SER A 183 -5.31 -6.64 -14.79
CA SER A 183 -6.63 -6.19 -15.27
C SER A 183 -6.90 -4.69 -15.05
N ASN A 184 -5.88 -3.84 -15.00
CA ASN A 184 -6.05 -2.40 -14.92
C ASN A 184 -6.20 -1.80 -16.32
N SER A 185 -7.02 -0.76 -16.45
CA SER A 185 -7.36 -0.15 -17.74
C SER A 185 -7.10 1.35 -17.77
N ALA A 186 -6.62 1.85 -18.91
CA ALA A 186 -6.53 3.27 -19.19
C ALA A 186 -7.21 3.64 -20.51
N ASP A 187 -7.97 4.74 -20.55
CA ASP A 187 -8.60 5.20 -21.80
C ASP A 187 -7.57 5.75 -22.79
N TYR A 188 -6.37 6.15 -22.33
CA TYR A 188 -5.30 6.63 -23.21
C TYR A 188 -3.98 5.88 -22.96
N TYR A 189 -3.38 6.03 -21.79
CA TYR A 189 -1.98 5.62 -21.58
C TYR A 189 -1.75 4.85 -20.28
N GLY A 190 -0.97 3.76 -20.36
CA GLY A 190 -0.46 3.03 -19.19
C GLY A 190 -1.56 2.33 -18.41
N GLY A 191 -2.06 1.19 -18.90
CA GLY A 191 -3.10 0.42 -18.21
C GLY A 191 -2.67 0.00 -16.80
N GLY A 192 -1.48 -0.59 -16.67
CA GLY A 192 -0.86 -0.88 -15.38
C GLY A 192 -0.22 0.37 -14.77
N ILE A 193 0.86 0.87 -15.37
CA ILE A 193 1.58 2.07 -14.91
C ILE A 193 1.78 3.07 -16.05
N PHE A 194 1.56 4.34 -15.78
CA PHE A 194 2.06 5.43 -16.62
C PHE A 194 3.11 6.26 -15.86
N ASN A 195 4.29 6.42 -16.45
CA ASN A 195 5.33 7.33 -15.98
C ASN A 195 5.45 8.51 -16.93
N ASP A 196 5.09 9.70 -16.45
CA ASP A 196 5.17 10.95 -17.19
C ASP A 196 6.31 11.82 -16.68
N SER A 197 7.01 12.44 -17.61
CA SER A 197 8.13 13.34 -17.34
C SER A 197 7.69 14.78 -17.02
N ALA A 198 6.39 15.09 -17.15
CA ALA A 198 5.84 16.44 -16.99
C ALA A 198 6.53 17.49 -17.88
N ASP A 199 7.20 17.06 -18.97
CA ASP A 199 7.91 17.92 -19.92
C ASP A 199 6.89 18.72 -20.77
N GLY A 200 6.26 19.73 -20.17
CA GLY A 200 5.24 20.52 -20.86
C GLY A 200 4.58 21.64 -20.06
N VAL A 201 4.85 21.78 -18.75
CA VAL A 201 4.09 22.73 -17.91
C VAL A 201 4.85 24.01 -17.55
N GLY A 202 6.03 24.27 -18.10
CA GLY A 202 6.78 25.50 -17.83
C GLY A 202 7.76 25.88 -18.95
N GLY A 203 7.58 27.07 -19.53
CA GLY A 203 8.50 27.65 -20.51
C GLY A 203 9.85 28.02 -19.89
N GLY A 204 10.74 27.02 -19.75
CA GLY A 204 12.11 27.23 -19.31
C GLY A 204 12.74 26.06 -18.56
N ILE A 205 12.72 24.84 -19.13
CA ILE A 205 13.37 23.61 -18.63
C ILE A 205 12.84 23.14 -17.25
N SER A 206 11.95 22.15 -17.27
CA SER A 206 11.68 21.26 -16.13
C SER A 206 12.06 19.85 -16.55
N ASN A 207 13.13 19.29 -15.98
CA ASN A 207 13.54 17.88 -16.18
C ASN A 207 13.07 17.07 -14.97
N SER A 208 11.76 16.86 -14.84
CA SER A 208 11.17 16.15 -13.68
C SER A 208 10.78 14.72 -14.06
N SER A 209 11.68 14.03 -14.75
CA SER A 209 11.55 12.62 -15.16
C SER A 209 11.08 11.71 -14.01
N SER A 210 9.92 11.05 -14.18
CA SER A 210 9.44 10.02 -13.25
C SER A 210 10.13 8.70 -13.56
N ASN A 211 10.93 8.18 -12.61
CA ASN A 211 11.84 7.04 -12.83
C ASN A 211 11.64 5.97 -11.74
N PRO A 212 10.48 5.30 -11.66
CA PRO A 212 10.26 4.31 -10.61
C PRO A 212 11.24 3.14 -10.73
N THR A 213 11.51 2.49 -9.60
CA THR A 213 12.30 1.26 -9.54
C THR A 213 11.39 0.09 -9.23
N LEU A 214 11.37 -0.92 -10.09
CA LEU A 214 10.54 -2.12 -9.92
C LEU A 214 11.42 -3.35 -9.87
N THR A 215 11.21 -4.17 -8.84
CA THR A 215 11.85 -5.47 -8.67
C THR A 215 10.80 -6.55 -8.51
N ASN A 216 10.93 -7.65 -9.26
CA ASN A 216 10.03 -8.80 -9.21
C ASN A 216 8.54 -8.42 -9.35
N CYS A 217 8.23 -7.50 -10.27
CA CYS A 217 6.86 -7.04 -10.51
C CYS A 217 6.23 -7.76 -11.69
N THR A 218 4.94 -8.07 -11.59
CA THR A 218 4.18 -8.77 -12.64
C THR A 218 3.08 -7.88 -13.19
N PHE A 219 2.99 -7.76 -14.52
CA PHE A 219 1.93 -7.08 -15.25
C PHE A 219 1.17 -8.12 -16.05
N THR A 220 -0.15 -8.20 -15.89
CA THR A 220 -0.96 -9.19 -16.62
C THR A 220 -2.32 -8.61 -16.97
N ASN A 221 -2.77 -8.82 -18.22
CA ASN A 221 -4.10 -8.37 -18.68
C ASN A 221 -4.39 -6.88 -18.48
N ASN A 222 -3.37 -6.03 -18.35
CA ASN A 222 -3.59 -4.58 -18.32
C ASN A 222 -3.76 -4.04 -19.74
N SER A 223 -4.65 -3.07 -19.93
CA SER A 223 -4.99 -2.52 -21.24
C SER A 223 -4.96 -0.99 -21.28
N ALA A 224 -4.56 -0.43 -22.42
CA ALA A 224 -4.71 0.98 -22.73
C ALA A 224 -5.13 1.12 -24.20
N ASP A 225 -5.99 2.09 -24.53
CA ASP A 225 -6.50 2.22 -25.90
C ASP A 225 -5.43 2.75 -26.87
N ASP A 226 -4.54 3.64 -26.41
CA ASP A 226 -3.47 4.19 -27.25
C ASP A 226 -2.13 3.48 -27.02
N TYR A 227 -1.52 3.60 -25.82
CA TYR A 227 -0.17 3.09 -25.57
C TYR A 227 0.04 2.46 -24.19
N GLY A 228 0.77 1.33 -24.19
CA GLY A 228 1.32 0.68 -23.01
C GLY A 228 0.28 0.01 -22.11
N GLY A 229 -0.21 -1.17 -22.50
CA GLY A 229 -1.13 -1.96 -21.67
C GLY A 229 -0.53 -2.25 -20.29
N GLY A 230 0.68 -2.81 -20.22
CA GLY A 230 1.40 -3.01 -18.95
C GLY A 230 2.00 -1.73 -18.38
N MET A 231 2.86 -1.05 -19.15
CA MET A 231 3.51 0.18 -18.74
C MET A 231 3.75 1.11 -19.94
N TYR A 232 3.56 2.41 -19.74
CA TYR A 232 3.96 3.47 -20.69
C TYR A 232 4.91 4.46 -20.00
N ASN A 233 5.94 4.91 -20.72
CA ASN A 233 6.94 5.87 -20.24
C ASN A 233 7.10 6.98 -21.30
N THR A 234 7.06 8.26 -20.90
CA THR A 234 7.38 9.36 -21.83
C THR A 234 8.88 9.51 -22.03
N ALA A 235 9.29 10.31 -23.03
CA ALA A 235 10.64 10.35 -23.58
C ALA A 235 11.77 10.63 -22.55
N SER A 236 11.47 11.30 -21.44
CA SER A 236 12.48 11.60 -20.41
C SER A 236 12.37 10.69 -19.18
N SER A 237 11.38 9.79 -19.13
CA SER A 237 11.22 8.79 -18.07
C SER A 237 11.99 7.50 -18.38
N SER A 238 12.79 7.05 -17.42
CA SER A 238 13.69 5.90 -17.53
C SER A 238 13.55 5.01 -16.27
N PRO A 239 12.46 4.23 -16.15
CA PRO A 239 12.29 3.31 -15.02
C PRO A 239 13.39 2.23 -14.99
N THR A 240 13.73 1.76 -13.78
CA THR A 240 14.63 0.60 -13.61
C THR A 240 13.78 -0.64 -13.34
N LEU A 241 13.90 -1.65 -14.20
CA LEU A 241 13.14 -2.90 -14.11
C LEU A 241 14.09 -4.07 -13.88
N THR A 242 13.91 -4.79 -12.77
CA THR A 242 14.65 -6.02 -12.45
C THR A 242 13.66 -7.15 -12.23
N GLU A 243 13.84 -8.28 -12.92
CA GLU A 243 12.99 -9.48 -12.76
C GLU A 243 11.48 -9.22 -12.97
N CYS A 244 11.13 -8.26 -13.83
CA CYS A 244 9.74 -7.93 -14.12
C CYS A 244 9.17 -8.76 -15.29
N THR A 245 7.89 -9.12 -15.20
CA THR A 245 7.15 -9.87 -16.22
C THR A 245 5.99 -9.04 -16.77
N PHE A 246 5.77 -9.06 -18.10
CA PHE A 246 4.70 -8.33 -18.80
C PHE A 246 3.88 -9.25 -19.70
#